data_AF-A0A938QYI4-F1
#
_entry.id   AF-A0A938QYI4-F1
#
_cell.length_a   1.000
_cell.length_b   1.000
_cell.length_c   1.000
_cell.angle_alpha   90.00
_cell.angle_beta   90.00
_cell.angle_gamma   90.00
#
_symmetry.space_group_name_H-M   'P 1'
#
loop_
_entity.id
_entity.type
_entity.pdbx_description
1 polymer ?
#
loop_
_entity_poly.entity_id
_entity_poly.type
_entity_poly.pdbx_seq_one_letter_code
_entity_poly.pdbx_strand_id
1 'polypeptide(L)'
;FASRDNLRRAKTPGVKDAMFAKKRGLGVLDMVRSLWVYKKLRNFRAGIEANISRLKRAFGLDRCNWQGWPGFRQYVWSAVVSYNVLVLGMLLPAH
;
A
#
# COMPACT_ATOMS: atom_id res chain seq x y z
N PHE A 1 -5.66 -15.89 -3.73
CA PHE A 1 -5.87 -14.60 -3.02
C PHE A 1 -7.26 -14.04 -3.27
N ALA A 2 -7.61 -13.54 -4.47
CA ALA A 2 -8.99 -13.15 -4.74
C ALA A 2 -9.88 -14.39 -4.88
N SER A 3 -10.91 -14.50 -4.03
CA SER A 3 -11.92 -15.57 -4.03
C SER A 3 -13.16 -15.11 -3.26
N ARG A 4 -14.30 -15.80 -3.45
CA ARG A 4 -15.53 -15.57 -2.68
C ARG A 4 -15.31 -15.77 -1.18
N ASP A 5 -14.56 -16.79 -0.79
CA ASP A 5 -14.28 -17.07 0.62
C ASP A 5 -13.42 -15.99 1.26
N ASN A 6 -12.39 -15.50 0.55
CA ASN A 6 -11.56 -14.42 1.06
C ASN A 6 -12.29 -13.08 1.08
N LEU A 7 -13.23 -12.84 0.16
CA LEU A 7 -14.11 -11.68 0.24
C LEU A 7 -15.00 -11.76 1.48
N ARG A 8 -15.60 -12.92 1.76
CA ARG A 8 -16.42 -13.15 2.95
C ARG A 8 -15.62 -12.92 4.23
N ARG A 9 -14.43 -13.54 4.33
CA ARG A 9 -13.51 -13.37 5.46
C ARG A 9 -13.09 -11.91 5.66
N ALA A 10 -12.82 -11.18 4.57
CA ALA A 10 -12.47 -9.77 4.64
C ALA A 10 -13.62 -8.91 5.18
N LYS A 11 -14.88 -9.27 4.90
CA LYS A 11 -16.07 -8.56 5.36
C LYS A 11 -16.55 -8.97 6.76
N THR A 12 -16.17 -10.16 7.26
CA THR A 12 -16.51 -10.66 8.60
C THR A 12 -16.30 -9.65 9.74
N PRO A 13 -15.18 -8.91 9.84
CA PRO A 13 -14.98 -7.92 10.90
C PRO A 13 -15.74 -6.59 10.71
N GLY A 14 -16.77 -6.55 9.85
CA GLY A 14 -17.58 -5.35 9.60
C GLY A 14 -17.03 -4.43 8.51
N VAL A 15 -16.04 -4.88 7.73
CA VAL A 15 -15.52 -4.14 6.56
C VAL A 15 -16.59 -4.11 5.47
N LYS A 16 -17.04 -2.90 5.11
CA LYS A 16 -18.13 -2.70 4.14
C LYS A 16 -17.67 -2.87 2.69
N ASP A 17 -16.50 -2.31 2.38
CA ASP A 17 -15.95 -2.24 1.02
C ASP A 17 -14.56 -2.89 1.00
N ALA A 18 -14.43 -3.99 0.26
CA ALA A 18 -13.18 -4.73 0.13
C ALA A 18 -12.90 -5.01 -1.35
N MET A 19 -11.76 -4.54 -1.85
CA MET A 19 -11.43 -4.59 -3.28
C MET A 19 -10.28 -5.55 -3.57
N PHE A 20 -10.49 -6.45 -4.52
CA PHE A 20 -9.43 -7.24 -5.14
C PHE A 20 -9.13 -6.76 -6.56
N ALA A 21 -7.85 -6.54 -6.87
CA ALA A 21 -7.42 -6.04 -8.19
C ALA A 21 -7.75 -7.04 -9.33
N LYS A 22 -7.59 -8.35 -9.06
CA LYS A 22 -8.04 -9.42 -9.94
C LYS A 22 -9.41 -9.91 -9.46
N LYS A 23 -10.42 -9.87 -10.33
CA LYS A 23 -11.81 -10.19 -9.96
C LYS A 23 -12.05 -11.67 -9.71
N ARG A 24 -11.43 -12.59 -10.47
CA ARG A 24 -11.57 -14.06 -10.31
C ARG A 24 -13.03 -14.53 -10.15
N GLY A 25 -13.93 -14.02 -10.99
CA GLY A 25 -15.36 -14.36 -10.94
C GLY A 25 -16.19 -13.60 -9.88
N LEU A 26 -15.60 -12.63 -9.18
CA LEU A 26 -16.32 -11.69 -8.32
C LEU A 26 -16.86 -10.51 -9.13
N GLY A 27 -18.13 -10.19 -8.93
CA GLY A 27 -18.71 -8.94 -9.36
C GLY A 27 -18.09 -7.76 -8.59
N VAL A 28 -18.07 -6.58 -9.23
CA VAL A 28 -17.58 -5.38 -8.54
C VAL A 28 -18.48 -5.01 -7.36
N LEU A 29 -19.79 -5.20 -7.52
CA LEU A 29 -20.76 -4.89 -6.47
C LEU A 29 -20.76 -5.90 -5.31
N ASP A 30 -20.26 -7.12 -5.53
CA ASP A 30 -20.02 -8.07 -4.43
C ASP A 30 -18.92 -7.53 -3.49
N MET A 31 -17.93 -6.85 -4.08
CA MET A 31 -16.75 -6.33 -3.41
C MET A 31 -17.03 -5.00 -2.70
N VAL A 32 -17.66 -4.06 -3.40
CA VAL A 32 -17.84 -2.68 -2.94
C VAL A 32 -19.20 -2.12 -3.33
N ARG A 33 -19.66 -1.09 -2.61
CA ARG A 33 -20.97 -0.45 -2.80
C ARG A 33 -21.14 0.29 -4.13
N SER A 34 -20.06 0.67 -4.82
CA SER A 34 -20.15 1.35 -6.11
C SER A 34 -18.87 1.25 -6.94
N LEU A 35 -18.99 1.43 -8.26
CA LEU A 35 -17.85 1.50 -9.18
C LEU A 35 -16.87 2.62 -8.81
N TRP A 36 -17.36 3.74 -8.26
CA TRP A 36 -16.51 4.83 -7.79
C TRP A 36 -15.66 4.39 -6.59
N VAL A 37 -16.25 3.70 -5.60
CA VAL A 37 -15.49 3.15 -4.47
C VAL A 37 -14.47 2.11 -4.94
N TYR A 38 -14.83 1.28 -5.92
CA TYR A 38 -13.90 0.32 -6.52
C TYR A 38 -12.65 1.01 -7.08
N LYS A 39 -12.86 2.05 -7.91
CA LYS A 39 -11.77 2.84 -8.51
C LYS A 39 -10.92 3.50 -7.43
N LYS A 40 -11.55 4.09 -6.40
CA LYS A 40 -10.84 4.73 -5.28
C LYS A 40 -9.94 3.75 -4.54
N LEU A 41 -10.45 2.59 -4.14
CA LEU A 41 -9.66 1.56 -3.46
C LEU A 41 -8.56 0.99 -4.37
N ARG A 42 -8.83 0.84 -5.67
CA ARG A 42 -7.84 0.37 -6.65
C ARG A 42 -6.66 1.34 -6.78
N ASN A 43 -6.96 2.62 -6.87
CA ASN A 43 -5.95 3.68 -6.96
C ASN A 43 -5.16 3.78 -5.66
N PHE A 44 -5.82 3.69 -4.51
CA PHE A 44 -5.16 3.66 -3.20
C PHE A 44 -4.15 2.50 -3.09
N ARG A 45 -4.55 1.28 -3.46
CA ARG A 45 -3.66 0.10 -3.51
C ARG A 45 -2.47 0.33 -4.43
N ALA A 46 -2.71 0.87 -5.63
CA ALA A 46 -1.64 1.17 -6.59
C ALA A 46 -0.67 2.24 -6.05
N GLY A 47 -1.17 3.25 -5.33
CA GLY A 47 -0.35 4.26 -4.65
C GLY A 47 0.56 3.66 -3.59
N ILE A 48 0.05 2.72 -2.77
CA ILE A 48 0.88 1.99 -1.79
C ILE A 48 1.99 1.20 -2.50
N GLU A 49 1.67 0.49 -3.59
CA GLU A 49 2.67 -0.26 -4.36
C GLU A 49 3.73 0.66 -4.98
N ALA A 50 3.33 1.83 -5.48
CA ALA A 50 4.24 2.84 -6.00
C ALA A 50 5.19 3.36 -4.90
N ASN A 51 4.67 3.63 -3.70
CA ASN A 51 5.47 4.09 -2.56
C ASN A 51 6.47 3.02 -2.11
N ILE A 52 6.04 1.76 -1.95
CA ILE A 52 6.92 0.63 -1.62
C ILE A 52 8.00 0.49 -2.69
N SER A 53 7.62 0.58 -3.97
CA SER A 53 8.59 0.47 -5.05
C SER A 53 9.60 1.61 -5.07
N ARG A 54 9.19 2.84 -4.73
CA ARG A 54 10.09 4.00 -4.63
C ARG A 54 11.01 3.88 -3.41
N LEU A 55 10.48 3.46 -2.27
CA LEU A 55 11.28 3.15 -1.06
C LEU A 55 12.38 2.12 -1.37
N LYS A 56 12.04 1.02 -2.04
CA LYS A 56 12.99 -0.01 -2.44
C LYS A 56 14.07 0.51 -3.39
N ARG A 57 13.67 1.13 -4.50
CA ARG A 57 14.58 1.44 -5.61
C ARG A 57 15.35 2.75 -5.45
N ALA A 58 14.74 3.77 -4.85
CA ALA A 58 15.33 5.10 -4.74
C ALA A 58 15.86 5.43 -3.34
N PHE A 59 15.37 4.75 -2.29
CA PHE A 59 15.77 4.98 -0.90
C PHE A 59 16.49 3.77 -0.28
N GLY A 60 16.83 2.78 -1.09
CA GLY A 60 17.65 1.64 -0.67
C GLY A 60 17.00 0.74 0.38
N LEU A 61 15.66 0.71 0.51
CA LEU A 61 14.94 -0.22 1.40
C LEU A 61 14.80 -1.60 0.74
N ASP A 62 15.91 -2.21 0.33
CA ASP A 62 15.97 -3.52 -0.30
C ASP A 62 16.52 -4.61 0.64
N ARG A 63 17.83 -4.87 0.64
CA ARG A 63 18.52 -5.83 1.49
C ARG A 63 19.34 -5.06 2.53
N CYS A 64 18.93 -5.18 3.80
CA CYS A 64 19.69 -4.65 4.91
C CYS A 64 21.02 -5.39 5.07
N ASN A 65 22.14 -4.66 4.97
CA ASN A 65 23.49 -5.13 5.28
C ASN A 65 24.01 -4.62 6.64
N TRP A 66 23.17 -3.93 7.42
CA TRP A 66 23.52 -3.41 8.74
C TRP A 66 23.37 -4.52 9.79
N GLN A 67 24.35 -4.62 10.69
CA GLN A 67 24.45 -5.73 11.63
C GLN A 67 23.58 -5.55 12.87
N GLY A 68 22.99 -6.66 13.32
CA GLY A 68 22.17 -6.72 14.54
C GLY A 68 20.81 -6.03 14.42
N TRP A 69 19.96 -6.28 15.42
CA TRP A 69 18.63 -5.67 15.50
C TRP A 69 18.65 -4.12 15.54
N PRO A 70 19.56 -3.46 16.29
CA PRO A 70 19.67 -2.01 16.25
C PRO A 70 20.02 -1.49 14.85
N GLY A 71 20.96 -2.14 14.16
CA GLY A 71 21.36 -1.77 12.80
C GLY A 71 20.20 -1.94 11.80
N PHE A 72 19.47 -3.05 11.87
CA PHE A 72 18.28 -3.26 11.05
C PHE A 72 17.23 -2.17 11.26
N ARG A 73 16.92 -1.80 12.51
CA ARG A 73 15.98 -0.72 12.80
C ARG A 73 16.45 0.60 12.21
N GLN A 74 17.72 0.96 12.40
CA GLN A 74 18.28 2.21 11.87
C GLN A 74 18.26 2.25 10.34
N TYR A 75 18.55 1.13 9.67
CA TYR A 75 18.46 0.99 8.21
C TYR A 75 17.04 1.28 7.72
N VAL A 76 16.03 0.62 8.30
CA VAL A 76 14.62 0.83 7.92
C VAL A 76 14.19 2.27 8.18
N TRP A 77 14.51 2.81 9.36
CA TRP A 77 14.17 4.19 9.74
C TRP A 77 14.79 5.22 8.80
N SER A 78 16.07 5.07 8.47
CA SER A 78 16.78 6.00 7.58
C SER A 78 16.10 6.08 6.21
N ALA A 79 15.72 4.96 5.62
CA ALA A 79 15.04 4.93 4.32
C ALA A 79 13.63 5.54 4.37
N VAL A 80 12.83 5.20 5.39
CA VAL A 80 11.46 5.69 5.54
C VAL A 80 11.43 7.20 5.83
N VAL A 81 12.30 7.70 6.71
CA VAL A 81 12.39 9.13 7.03
C VAL A 81 12.83 9.92 5.80
N SER A 82 13.88 9.49 5.12
CA SER A 82 14.38 10.14 3.90
C SER A 82 13.29 10.25 2.82
N TYR A 83 12.51 9.18 2.63
CA TYR A 83 11.39 9.19 1.69
C TYR A 83 10.31 10.20 2.08
N ASN A 84 9.90 10.21 3.35
CA ASN A 84 8.85 11.12 3.82
C ASN A 84 9.29 12.58 3.76
N VAL A 85 10.55 12.89 4.10
CA VAL A 85 11.10 14.25 3.97
C VAL A 85 11.00 14.74 2.53
N LEU A 86 11.38 13.91 1.54
CA LEU A 86 11.25 14.29 0.14
C LEU A 86 9.79 14.50 -0.28
N VAL A 87 8.88 13.62 0.15
CA VAL A 87 7.44 13.75 -0.16
C VAL A 87 6.86 15.02 0.44
N LEU A 88 7.20 15.35 1.70
CA LEU A 88 6.77 16.59 2.35
C LEU A 88 7.27 17.80 1.57
N GLY A 89 8.55 17.81 1.18
CA GLY A 89 9.13 18.87 0.35
C GLY A 89 8.40 19.06 -0.99
N MET A 90 7.97 17.97 -1.63
CA MET A 90 7.19 18.02 -2.89
C MET A 90 5.76 18.52 -2.72
N LEU A 91 5.19 18.42 -1.51
CA LEU A 91 3.83 18.85 -1.20
C LEU A 91 3.78 20.29 -0.69
N LEU A 92 4.91 20.87 -0.31
CA LEU A 92 4.99 22.27 0.05
C LEU A 92 4.77 23.15 -1.20
N PRO A 93 3.92 24.18 -1.12
CA PRO A 93 3.78 25.14 -2.22
C PRO A 93 5.11 25.86 -2.47
N ALA A 94 5.45 26.07 -3.74
CA ALA A 94 6.49 27.04 -4.06
C ALA A 94 5.96 28.44 -3.72
N HIS A 95 6.65 29.14 -2.83
CA HIS A 95 6.40 30.55 -2.54
C HIS A 95 6.81 31.43 -3.71
#